data_AF-A0A7W3QMB8-F1
#
_entry.id   AF-A0A7W3QMB8-F1
#
_cell.length_a   1.000
_cell.length_b   1.000
_cell.length_c   1.000
_cell.angle_alpha   90.00
_cell.angle_beta   90.00
_cell.angle_gamma   90.00
#
_symmetry.space_group_name_H-M   'P 1'
#
loop_
_entity.id
_entity.type
_entity.pdbx_description
1 polymer ?
#
loop_
_entity_poly.entity_id
_entity_poly.type
_entity_poly.pdbx_seq_one_letter_code
_entity_poly.pdbx_strand_id
1 'polypeptide(L)'
;MRHARDGAAAAMNAASRILVARGKHEPQELDNPDVAWGQRARDGVWVPTKDGQRIHVGIDVAAGDTVHQVLRPTLRVLVGVDVDTDIVAQTTASGIRLLTVVHGPDAPAEFRFPVSLADGLALEAMPSGGYDVVHLRYGATVGRFYNPWACDSMFRQVKADYALEGQTVVMRVQHEGAYYPVVADPHYSR
;
A
#
# COMPACT_ATOMS: atom_id res chain seq x y z
N MET A 1 -25.34 6.65 5.22
CA MET A 1 -24.66 7.98 5.27
C MET A 1 -23.88 8.26 6.55
N ARG A 2 -24.17 7.64 7.71
CA ARG A 2 -23.33 7.79 8.93
C ARG A 2 -22.02 7.00 8.86
N HIS A 3 -22.04 5.75 8.38
CA HIS A 3 -20.86 4.88 8.27
C HIS A 3 -19.66 5.47 7.49
N ALA A 4 -19.90 6.22 6.41
CA ALA A 4 -18.82 6.82 5.61
C ALA A 4 -18.07 7.96 6.33
N ARG A 5 -18.73 8.65 7.28
CA ARG A 5 -18.09 9.68 8.11
C ARG A 5 -17.24 9.06 9.23
N ASP A 6 -17.65 7.88 9.72
CA ASP A 6 -16.95 7.17 10.79
C ASP A 6 -15.68 6.46 10.26
N GLY A 7 -15.70 5.91 9.04
CA GLY A 7 -14.52 5.30 8.40
C GLY A 7 -13.40 6.30 8.11
N ALA A 8 -13.73 7.46 7.52
CA ALA A 8 -12.75 8.53 7.29
C ALA A 8 -12.13 9.03 8.61
N ALA A 9 -12.90 9.13 9.69
CA ALA A 9 -12.39 9.49 11.01
C ALA A 9 -11.47 8.42 11.61
N ALA A 10 -11.74 7.13 11.38
CA ALA A 10 -10.90 6.04 11.82
C ALA A 10 -9.55 5.99 11.05
N ALA A 11 -9.58 6.11 9.72
CA ALA A 11 -8.36 6.20 8.91
C ALA A 11 -7.54 7.46 9.23
N MET A 12 -8.19 8.61 9.41
CA MET A 12 -7.51 9.83 9.85
C MET A 12 -6.91 9.67 11.26
N ASN A 13 -7.58 8.96 12.18
CA ASN A 13 -7.02 8.67 13.50
C ASN A 13 -5.82 7.72 13.42
N ALA A 14 -5.90 6.65 12.63
CA ALA A 14 -4.78 5.73 12.40
C ALA A 14 -3.59 6.45 11.75
N ALA A 15 -3.83 7.23 10.70
CA ALA A 15 -2.83 8.08 10.07
C ALA A 15 -2.24 9.09 11.06
N SER A 16 -3.07 9.73 11.90
CA SER A 16 -2.58 10.69 12.91
C SER A 16 -1.70 10.05 13.99
N ARG A 17 -1.96 8.78 14.34
CA ARG A 17 -1.15 8.01 15.31
C ARG A 17 0.17 7.54 14.71
N ILE A 18 0.21 7.29 13.40
CA ILE A 18 1.45 7.02 12.66
C ILE A 18 2.27 8.31 12.46
N LEU A 19 1.61 9.46 12.29
CA LEU A 19 2.21 10.76 11.94
C LEU A 19 2.37 11.73 13.12
N VAL A 20 2.56 11.26 14.35
CA VAL A 20 2.74 12.16 15.50
C VAL A 20 4.06 12.93 15.37
N ALA A 21 4.01 14.08 14.69
CA ALA A 21 4.98 15.17 14.75
C ALA A 21 4.36 16.50 14.27
N ARG A 22 3.25 16.95 14.85
CA ARG A 22 2.80 18.34 14.64
C ARG A 22 3.71 19.29 15.44
N GLY A 23 4.78 19.77 14.82
CA GLY A 23 5.71 20.74 15.43
C GLY A 23 6.89 21.11 14.53
N LYS A 24 7.72 22.07 14.96
CA LYS A 24 8.95 22.54 14.26
C LYS A 24 10.02 21.45 14.00
N HIS A 25 9.75 20.20 14.37
CA HIS A 25 10.57 19.00 14.17
C HIS A 25 9.93 17.98 13.23
N GLU A 26 8.96 18.42 12.42
CA GLU A 26 8.30 17.55 11.45
C GLU A 26 9.33 17.00 10.44
N PRO A 27 9.35 15.69 10.17
CA PRO A 27 10.21 15.12 9.14
C PRO A 27 9.92 15.79 7.80
N GLN A 28 10.98 16.18 7.08
CA GLN A 28 10.84 16.75 5.76
C GLN A 28 10.19 15.70 4.85
N GLU A 29 9.01 16.02 4.33
CA GLU A 29 8.38 15.21 3.29
C GLU A 29 9.23 15.33 2.03
N LEU A 30 9.89 14.23 1.68
CA LEU A 30 10.60 14.11 0.42
C LEU A 30 9.58 13.71 -0.64
N ASP A 31 9.13 14.70 -1.40
CA ASP A 31 8.34 14.44 -2.58
C ASP A 31 9.16 13.63 -3.59
N ASN A 32 8.48 12.76 -4.34
CA ASN A 32 9.08 11.98 -5.41
C ASN A 32 8.29 12.30 -6.69
N PRO A 33 8.78 13.22 -7.54
CA PRO A 33 8.04 13.68 -8.70
C PRO A 33 7.83 12.58 -9.75
N ASP A 34 8.57 11.47 -9.66
CA ASP A 34 8.43 10.32 -10.55
C ASP A 34 7.24 9.41 -10.15
N VAL A 35 6.68 9.63 -8.95
CA VAL A 35 5.47 8.95 -8.48
C VAL A 35 4.25 9.75 -8.93
N ALA A 36 3.41 9.15 -9.77
CA ALA A 36 2.17 9.76 -10.23
C ALA A 36 0.98 8.93 -9.75
N TRP A 37 0.05 9.57 -9.07
CA TRP A 37 -1.15 8.91 -8.57
C TRP A 37 -2.32 9.14 -9.51
N GLY A 38 -3.12 8.10 -9.69
CA GLY A 38 -4.41 8.21 -10.35
C GLY A 38 -5.40 9.04 -9.54
N GLN A 39 -6.48 9.49 -10.19
CA GLN A 39 -7.46 10.36 -9.55
C GLN A 39 -8.29 9.61 -8.50
N ARG A 40 -8.60 8.35 -8.79
CA ARG A 40 -9.42 7.47 -7.94
C ARG A 40 -8.62 6.30 -7.40
N ALA A 41 -9.20 5.60 -6.43
CA ALA A 41 -8.57 4.43 -5.81
C ALA A 41 -8.17 3.38 -6.85
N ARG A 42 -9.08 2.99 -7.75
CA ARG A 42 -8.80 1.96 -8.77
C ARG A 42 -7.76 2.36 -9.81
N ASP A 43 -7.54 3.66 -9.99
CA ASP A 43 -6.57 4.16 -10.95
C ASP A 43 -5.13 3.86 -10.48
N GLY A 44 -4.93 3.57 -9.19
CA GLY A 44 -3.65 3.16 -8.63
C GLY A 44 -2.57 4.23 -8.73
N VAL A 45 -1.33 3.79 -8.95
CA VAL A 45 -0.15 4.65 -8.92
C VAL A 45 0.96 4.15 -9.84
N TRP A 46 1.63 5.08 -10.52
CA TRP A 46 2.81 4.82 -11.32
C TRP A 46 4.06 5.19 -10.53
N VAL A 47 5.00 4.26 -10.42
CA VAL A 47 6.22 4.41 -9.61
C VAL A 47 7.46 4.12 -10.46
N PRO A 48 8.58 4.81 -10.20
CA PRO A 48 9.81 4.63 -10.98
C PRO A 48 10.49 3.31 -10.65
N THR A 49 11.29 2.81 -11.58
CA THR A 49 12.34 1.80 -11.36
C THR A 49 13.72 2.46 -11.37
N LYS A 50 14.75 1.74 -10.93
CA LYS A 50 16.12 2.25 -10.80
C LYS A 50 16.77 2.60 -12.14
N ASP A 51 16.34 1.93 -13.20
CA ASP A 51 16.79 2.14 -14.58
C ASP A 51 15.96 3.18 -15.34
N GLY A 52 15.08 3.92 -14.64
CA GLY A 52 14.32 5.02 -15.21
C GLY A 52 13.04 4.63 -15.95
N GLN A 53 12.67 3.35 -15.94
CA GLN A 53 11.34 2.90 -16.37
C GLN A 53 10.29 3.19 -15.28
N ARG A 54 9.05 2.77 -15.53
CA ARG A 54 7.95 2.87 -14.57
C ARG A 54 7.17 1.57 -14.54
N ILE A 55 6.65 1.23 -13.37
CA ILE A 55 5.61 0.22 -13.20
C ILE A 55 4.33 0.91 -12.71
N HIS A 56 3.20 0.25 -12.92
CA HIS A 56 1.93 0.65 -12.34
C HIS A 56 1.53 -0.35 -11.26
N VAL A 57 1.11 0.16 -10.11
CA VAL A 57 0.54 -0.60 -9.01
C VAL A 57 -0.92 -0.18 -8.87
N GLY A 58 -1.82 -1.06 -9.30
CA GLY A 58 -3.25 -0.94 -9.12
C GLY A 58 -3.67 -1.28 -7.70
N ILE A 59 -4.87 -0.85 -7.36
CA ILE A 59 -5.56 -1.19 -6.10
C ILE A 59 -6.89 -1.81 -6.52
N ASP A 60 -7.12 -3.06 -6.17
CA ASP A 60 -8.43 -3.66 -6.37
C ASP A 60 -9.44 -3.06 -5.39
N VAL A 61 -10.61 -2.68 -5.88
CA VAL A 61 -11.62 -1.95 -5.12
C VAL A 61 -12.96 -2.65 -5.28
N ALA A 62 -13.35 -3.43 -4.28
CA ALA A 62 -14.57 -4.22 -4.30
C ALA A 62 -15.81 -3.46 -3.82
N ALA A 63 -15.65 -2.48 -2.91
CA ALA A 63 -16.78 -1.77 -2.30
C ALA A 63 -17.17 -0.48 -3.05
N GLY A 64 -16.22 0.45 -3.26
CA GLY A 64 -16.53 1.73 -3.91
C GLY A 64 -15.30 2.52 -4.36
N ASP A 65 -15.29 2.94 -5.62
CA ASP A 65 -14.16 3.68 -6.19
C ASP A 65 -14.23 5.18 -5.91
N THR A 66 -13.63 5.55 -4.78
CA THR A 66 -13.60 6.91 -4.26
C THR A 66 -12.39 7.70 -4.75
N VAL A 67 -12.53 9.03 -4.77
CA VAL A 67 -11.38 9.93 -4.95
C VAL A 67 -10.57 9.90 -3.66
N HIS A 68 -9.26 9.76 -3.77
CA HIS A 68 -8.39 9.78 -2.61
C HIS A 68 -8.37 11.18 -1.96
N GLN A 69 -8.35 11.22 -0.63
CA GLN A 69 -8.22 12.47 0.12
C GLN A 69 -6.75 12.73 0.37
N VAL A 70 -6.20 13.80 -0.21
CA VAL A 70 -4.83 14.24 0.07
C VAL A 70 -4.81 14.89 1.44
N LEU A 71 -4.08 14.30 2.39
CA LEU A 71 -3.88 14.84 3.73
C LEU A 71 -2.65 15.73 3.79
N ARG A 72 -1.58 15.31 3.11
CA ARG A 72 -0.28 16.00 3.00
C ARG A 72 0.30 15.71 1.60
N PRO A 73 1.32 16.45 1.11
CA PRO A 73 1.88 16.23 -0.22
C PRO A 73 2.20 14.75 -0.52
N THR A 74 2.81 14.04 0.42
CA THR A 74 3.18 12.64 0.25
C THR A 74 2.07 11.67 0.68
N LEU A 75 1.04 12.12 1.41
CA LEU A 75 0.10 11.24 2.10
C LEU A 75 -1.35 11.45 1.67
N ARG A 76 -2.00 10.35 1.32
CA ARG A 76 -3.41 10.30 0.93
C ARG A 76 -4.13 9.14 1.58
N VAL A 77 -5.46 9.26 1.68
CA VAL A 77 -6.33 8.21 2.22
C VAL A 77 -7.36 7.82 1.18
N LEU A 78 -7.47 6.52 0.94
CA LEU A 78 -8.47 5.89 0.12
C LEU A 78 -9.46 5.21 1.08
N VAL A 79 -10.67 5.76 1.18
CA VAL A 79 -11.67 5.30 2.14
C VAL A 79 -12.64 4.33 1.47
N GLY A 80 -12.93 3.22 2.15
CA GLY A 80 -13.88 2.21 1.73
C GLY A 80 -13.45 1.49 0.47
N VAL A 81 -12.18 1.09 0.39
CA VAL A 81 -11.68 0.31 -0.76
C VAL A 81 -12.30 -1.10 -0.77
N ASP A 82 -12.60 -1.63 0.42
CA ASP A 82 -13.36 -2.85 0.64
C ASP A 82 -14.19 -2.75 1.93
N VAL A 83 -14.92 -3.82 2.29
CA VAL A 83 -15.59 -3.97 3.59
C VAL A 83 -14.59 -3.74 4.71
N ASP A 84 -14.93 -2.82 5.62
CA ASP A 84 -14.11 -2.45 6.78
C ASP A 84 -12.62 -2.22 6.46
N THR A 85 -12.33 -1.75 5.25
CA THR A 85 -10.95 -1.61 4.76
C THR A 85 -10.74 -0.25 4.11
N ASP A 86 -9.72 0.44 4.61
CA ASP A 86 -9.17 1.66 4.02
C ASP A 86 -7.71 1.43 3.59
N ILE A 87 -7.18 2.31 2.75
CA ILE A 87 -5.74 2.38 2.45
C ILE A 87 -5.20 3.77 2.78
N VAL A 88 -4.14 3.81 3.58
CA VAL A 88 -3.29 4.99 3.77
C VAL A 88 -2.09 4.87 2.85
N ALA A 89 -2.08 5.71 1.82
CA ALA A 89 -1.08 5.66 0.76
C ALA A 89 -0.05 6.79 0.93
N GLN A 90 1.22 6.41 0.91
CA GLN A 90 2.36 7.30 1.10
C GLN A 90 3.31 7.22 -0.10
N THR A 91 3.64 8.37 -0.69
CA THR A 91 4.82 8.53 -1.54
C THR A 91 6.07 8.50 -0.66
N THR A 92 7.04 7.65 -0.99
CA THR A 92 8.36 7.62 -0.33
C THR A 92 9.43 8.17 -1.27
N ALA A 93 10.63 8.46 -0.74
CA ALA A 93 11.75 8.97 -1.53
C ALA A 93 12.15 8.04 -2.70
N SER A 94 11.82 6.76 -2.63
CA SER A 94 12.19 5.75 -3.63
C SER A 94 11.01 4.94 -4.18
N GLY A 95 9.78 5.24 -3.80
CA GLY A 95 8.60 4.51 -4.26
C GLY A 95 7.34 4.86 -3.48
N ILE A 96 6.65 3.84 -2.98
CA ILE A 96 5.34 4.00 -2.33
C ILE A 96 5.16 3.00 -1.19
N ARG A 97 4.25 3.34 -0.29
CA ARG A 97 3.68 2.44 0.70
C ARG A 97 2.16 2.55 0.66
N LEU A 98 1.46 1.42 0.66
CA LEU A 98 -0.01 1.36 0.61
C LEU A 98 -0.56 0.66 1.85
N LEU A 99 -0.49 1.31 3.02
CA LEU A 99 -0.90 0.69 4.28
C LEU A 99 -2.39 0.35 4.27
N THR A 100 -2.70 -0.94 4.20
CA THR A 100 -4.06 -1.45 4.36
C THR A 100 -4.45 -1.37 5.83
N VAL A 101 -5.56 -0.70 6.13
CA VAL A 101 -6.14 -0.57 7.46
C VAL A 101 -7.41 -1.40 7.51
N VAL A 102 -7.36 -2.48 8.28
CA VAL A 102 -8.43 -3.44 8.52
C VAL A 102 -9.13 -3.06 9.82
N HIS A 103 -10.37 -2.60 9.75
CA HIS A 103 -11.09 -2.01 10.89
C HIS A 103 -11.84 -3.02 11.76
N GLY A 104 -12.15 -4.20 11.23
CA GLY A 104 -13.01 -5.15 11.91
C GLY A 104 -12.92 -6.57 11.38
N PRO A 105 -13.60 -7.52 12.04
CA PRO A 105 -13.60 -8.93 11.68
C PRO A 105 -14.32 -9.24 10.37
N ASP A 106 -15.14 -8.33 9.86
CA ASP A 106 -15.87 -8.50 8.60
C ASP A 106 -15.04 -8.10 7.37
N ALA A 107 -13.86 -7.51 7.58
CA ALA A 107 -12.94 -7.18 6.50
C ALA A 107 -12.35 -8.45 5.84
N PRO A 108 -12.00 -8.39 4.54
CA PRO A 108 -11.36 -9.51 3.86
C PRO A 108 -9.95 -9.78 4.40
N ALA A 109 -9.50 -11.03 4.26
CA ALA A 109 -8.14 -11.44 4.61
C ALA A 109 -7.14 -11.32 3.45
N GLU A 110 -7.60 -11.00 2.23
CA GLU A 110 -6.76 -10.86 1.04
C GLU A 110 -6.94 -9.47 0.41
N PHE A 111 -5.82 -8.80 0.12
CA PHE A 111 -5.78 -7.49 -0.52
C PHE A 111 -4.96 -7.57 -1.80
N ARG A 112 -5.53 -7.09 -2.91
CA ARG A 112 -5.01 -7.36 -4.25
C ARG A 112 -4.43 -6.09 -4.87
N PHE A 113 -3.19 -6.19 -5.33
CA PHE A 113 -2.45 -5.11 -5.98
C PHE A 113 -2.01 -5.57 -7.38
N PRO A 114 -2.83 -5.35 -8.43
CA PRO A 114 -2.42 -5.62 -9.81
C PRO A 114 -1.17 -4.83 -10.15
N VAL A 115 -0.17 -5.47 -10.77
CA VAL A 115 1.09 -4.81 -11.16
C VAL A 115 1.23 -4.86 -12.68
N SER A 116 1.26 -3.71 -13.33
CA SER A 116 1.62 -3.63 -14.74
C SER A 116 3.09 -3.26 -14.88
N LEU A 117 3.84 -4.12 -15.59
CA LEU A 117 5.27 -3.96 -15.81
C LEU A 117 5.52 -3.47 -17.23
N ALA A 118 6.55 -2.64 -17.41
CA ALA A 118 7.05 -2.29 -18.75
C ALA A 118 7.69 -3.50 -19.44
N ASP A 119 7.80 -3.45 -20.77
CA ASP A 119 8.41 -4.51 -21.55
C ASP A 119 9.84 -4.83 -21.08
N GLY A 120 10.13 -6.12 -20.91
CA GLY A 120 11.44 -6.57 -20.43
C GLY A 120 11.61 -6.54 -18.91
N LEU A 121 10.56 -6.20 -18.15
CA LEU A 121 10.53 -6.36 -16.69
C LEU A 121 9.71 -7.58 -16.26
N ALA A 122 10.11 -8.21 -15.15
CA ALA A 122 9.38 -9.31 -14.52
C ALA A 122 9.38 -9.19 -12.99
N LEU A 123 8.44 -9.86 -12.33
CA LEU A 123 8.47 -10.07 -10.89
C LEU A 123 9.12 -11.43 -10.57
N GLU A 124 10.13 -11.43 -9.71
CA GLU A 124 10.79 -12.63 -9.21
C GLU A 124 10.60 -12.76 -7.70
N ALA A 125 10.14 -13.92 -7.24
CA ALA A 125 9.93 -14.18 -5.82
C ALA A 125 11.27 -14.26 -5.06
N MET A 126 11.32 -13.64 -3.89
CA MET A 126 12.50 -13.65 -3.04
C MET A 126 12.31 -14.61 -1.85
N PRO A 127 13.38 -15.28 -1.35
CA PRO A 127 13.29 -16.11 -0.15
C PRO A 127 12.79 -15.37 1.11
N SER A 128 12.87 -14.04 1.12
CA SER A 128 12.33 -13.20 2.19
C SER A 128 10.80 -13.10 2.20
N GLY A 129 10.12 -13.56 1.14
CA GLY A 129 8.67 -13.43 0.94
C GLY A 129 8.23 -12.16 0.21
N GLY A 130 9.18 -11.39 -0.35
CA GLY A 130 8.91 -10.25 -1.24
C GLY A 130 9.08 -10.60 -2.72
N TYR A 131 9.05 -9.58 -3.58
CA TYR A 131 9.32 -9.72 -5.02
C TYR A 131 10.32 -8.67 -5.51
N ASP A 132 11.28 -9.11 -6.31
CA ASP A 132 12.13 -8.21 -7.09
C ASP A 132 11.47 -7.90 -8.43
N VAL A 133 11.53 -6.64 -8.84
CA VAL A 133 11.31 -6.25 -10.23
C VAL A 133 12.66 -6.36 -10.94
N VAL A 134 12.78 -7.31 -11.86
CA VAL A 134 14.04 -7.59 -12.57
C VAL A 134 13.96 -7.16 -14.02
N HIS A 135 15.07 -6.65 -14.54
CA HIS A 135 15.22 -6.39 -15.96
C HIS A 135 15.77 -7.62 -16.67
N LEU A 136 14.95 -8.27 -17.51
CA LEU A 136 15.23 -9.56 -18.13
C LEU A 136 16.48 -9.57 -19.01
N ARG A 137 16.79 -8.46 -19.70
CA ARG A 137 17.99 -8.36 -20.56
C ARG A 137 19.32 -8.46 -19.79
N TYR A 138 19.39 -7.93 -18.56
CA TYR A 138 20.65 -7.83 -17.81
C TYR A 138 20.61 -8.57 -16.46
N GLY A 139 19.45 -9.13 -16.07
CA GLY A 139 19.26 -9.84 -14.80
C GLY A 139 19.38 -8.95 -13.55
N ALA A 140 19.20 -7.64 -13.70
CA ALA A 140 19.38 -6.68 -12.61
C ALA A 140 18.06 -6.38 -11.89
N THR A 141 18.05 -6.39 -10.56
CA THR A 141 16.95 -5.85 -9.76
C THR A 141 16.88 -4.33 -9.95
N VAL A 142 15.74 -3.85 -10.45
CA VAL A 142 15.43 -2.43 -10.70
C VAL A 142 14.30 -1.90 -9.83
N GLY A 143 13.75 -2.74 -8.95
CA GLY A 143 12.85 -2.36 -7.87
C GLY A 143 12.46 -3.58 -7.04
N ARG A 144 11.71 -3.37 -5.97
CA ARG A 144 11.37 -4.40 -5.00
C ARG A 144 10.07 -4.09 -4.27
N PHE A 145 9.21 -5.10 -4.18
CA PHE A 145 8.18 -5.21 -3.16
C PHE A 145 8.79 -5.92 -1.95
N TYR A 146 8.93 -5.20 -0.84
CA TYR A 146 9.46 -5.79 0.39
C TYR A 146 8.48 -6.80 0.96
N ASN A 147 8.98 -7.78 1.73
CA ASN A 147 8.12 -8.72 2.42
C ASN A 147 7.07 -7.96 3.26
N PRO A 148 5.81 -8.42 3.25
CA PRO A 148 4.77 -7.73 3.98
C PRO A 148 5.00 -7.91 5.48
N TRP A 149 4.48 -6.95 6.25
CA TRP A 149 4.31 -7.09 7.69
C TRP A 149 2.91 -6.61 8.05
N ALA A 150 2.40 -7.10 9.18
CA ALA A 150 1.17 -6.60 9.76
C ALA A 150 1.26 -6.55 11.29
N CYS A 151 0.55 -5.61 11.90
CA CYS A 151 0.39 -5.54 13.34
C CYS A 151 -1.02 -5.10 13.75
N ASP A 152 -1.45 -5.55 14.92
CA ASP A 152 -2.73 -5.17 15.52
C ASP A 152 -2.63 -3.86 16.32
N SER A 153 -3.75 -3.39 16.89
CA SER A 153 -3.79 -2.14 17.66
C SER A 153 -3.07 -2.19 19.01
N MET A 154 -2.63 -3.37 19.43
CA MET A 154 -1.76 -3.60 20.58
C MET A 154 -0.29 -3.79 20.17
N PHE A 155 0.05 -3.49 18.91
CA PHE A 155 1.38 -3.67 18.31
C PHE A 155 1.88 -5.12 18.29
N ARG A 156 0.98 -6.10 18.39
CA ARG A 156 1.34 -7.51 18.22
C ARG A 156 1.43 -7.83 16.74
N GLN A 157 2.42 -8.65 16.41
CA GLN A 157 2.60 -9.10 15.04
C GLN A 157 1.39 -9.94 14.59
N VAL A 158 0.86 -9.59 13.42
CA VAL A 158 -0.13 -10.38 12.70
C VAL A 158 0.57 -10.99 11.50
N LYS A 159 0.30 -12.27 11.22
CA LYS A 159 0.94 -12.95 10.10
C LYS A 159 0.45 -12.34 8.79
N ALA A 160 1.38 -11.95 7.93
CA ALA A 160 1.13 -11.50 6.58
C ALA A 160 2.10 -12.16 5.60
N ASP A 161 1.62 -12.50 4.41
CA ASP A 161 2.42 -13.09 3.33
C ASP A 161 1.91 -12.64 1.96
N TYR A 162 2.75 -12.77 0.94
CA TYR A 162 2.33 -12.57 -0.44
C TYR A 162 2.16 -13.88 -1.19
N ALA A 163 1.28 -13.83 -2.18
CA ALA A 163 1.30 -14.69 -3.34
C ALA A 163 1.22 -13.87 -4.64
N LEU A 164 1.65 -14.47 -5.75
CA LEU A 164 1.54 -13.88 -7.07
C LEU A 164 0.50 -14.65 -7.89
N GLU A 165 -0.54 -13.97 -8.32
CA GLU A 165 -1.60 -14.51 -9.18
C GLU A 165 -1.57 -13.79 -10.52
N GLY A 166 -0.92 -14.41 -11.52
CA GLY A 166 -0.60 -13.75 -12.78
C GLY A 166 0.34 -12.57 -12.54
N GLN A 167 -0.16 -11.35 -12.73
CA GLN A 167 0.55 -10.11 -12.43
C GLN A 167 0.01 -9.39 -11.18
N THR A 168 -0.77 -10.07 -10.35
CA THR A 168 -1.35 -9.49 -9.13
C THR A 168 -0.57 -9.93 -7.91
N VAL A 169 0.00 -8.99 -7.16
CA VAL A 169 0.52 -9.26 -5.81
C VAL A 169 -0.66 -9.30 -4.85
N VAL A 170 -0.92 -10.47 -4.28
CA VAL A 170 -1.99 -10.70 -3.30
C VAL A 170 -1.36 -10.73 -1.92
N MET A 171 -1.71 -9.77 -1.06
CA MET A 171 -1.32 -9.73 0.34
C MET A 171 -2.37 -10.44 1.19
N ARG A 172 -1.98 -11.51 1.86
CA ARG A 172 -2.81 -12.22 2.84
C ARG A 172 -2.47 -11.73 4.23
N VAL A 173 -3.49 -11.47 5.04
CA VAL A 173 -3.34 -11.03 6.45
C VAL A 173 -4.23 -11.89 7.33
N GLN A 174 -3.63 -12.63 8.26
CA GLN A 174 -4.34 -13.53 9.17
C GLN A 174 -4.86 -12.76 10.40
N HIS A 175 -5.80 -11.83 10.18
CA HIS A 175 -6.26 -10.89 11.21
C HIS A 175 -7.41 -11.39 12.09
N GLU A 176 -7.95 -12.59 11.85
CA GLU A 176 -9.00 -13.16 12.70
C GLU A 176 -8.52 -13.29 14.16
N GLY A 177 -9.32 -12.81 15.11
CA GLY A 177 -8.96 -12.77 16.53
C GLY A 177 -7.95 -11.69 16.94
N ALA A 178 -7.46 -10.87 16.00
CA ALA A 178 -6.60 -9.73 16.31
C ALA A 178 -7.38 -8.57 16.95
N TYR A 179 -6.66 -7.60 17.52
CA TYR A 179 -7.26 -6.39 18.07
C TYR A 179 -7.23 -5.30 17.01
N TYR A 180 -8.41 -4.83 16.61
CA TYR A 180 -8.54 -3.88 15.52
C TYR A 180 -8.22 -2.43 15.93
N PRO A 181 -7.81 -1.57 14.98
CA PRO A 181 -7.51 -1.91 13.60
C PRO A 181 -6.20 -2.70 13.45
N VAL A 182 -6.15 -3.58 12.46
CA VAL A 182 -4.91 -4.20 11.98
C VAL A 182 -4.37 -3.35 10.84
N VAL A 183 -3.07 -3.09 10.83
CA VAL A 183 -2.38 -2.39 9.74
C VAL A 183 -1.44 -3.38 9.06
N ALA A 184 -1.49 -3.42 7.73
CA ALA A 184 -0.62 -4.26 6.90
C ALA A 184 0.07 -3.42 5.81
N ASP A 185 1.35 -3.69 5.58
CA ASP A 185 2.20 -2.92 4.67
C ASP A 185 2.62 -3.73 3.44
N PRO A 186 2.19 -3.29 2.27
CA PRO A 186 2.97 -3.41 1.06
C PRO A 186 3.74 -2.12 0.77
N HIS A 187 5.07 -2.27 0.72
CA HIS A 187 6.03 -1.23 0.41
C HIS A 187 6.81 -1.59 -0.85
N TYR A 188 6.83 -0.67 -1.81
CA TYR A 188 7.63 -0.74 -3.02
C TYR A 188 8.73 0.32 -3.01
N SER A 189 9.94 -0.06 -3.41
CA SER A 189 11.05 0.85 -3.70
C SER A 189 11.74 0.47 -5.00
N ARG A 190 12.20 1.46 -5.77
CA ARG A 190 13.24 1.27 -6.78
C ARG A 190 14.61 0.97 -6.18
#